data_AF-A0AAD1B225-F1
#
_entry.id   AF-A0AAD1B225-F1
#
_cell.length_a   1.000
_cell.length_b   1.000
_cell.length_c   1.000
_cell.angle_alpha   90.00
_cell.angle_beta   90.00
_cell.angle_gamma   90.00
#
_symmetry.space_group_name_H-M   'P 1'
#
loop_
_entity.id
_entity.type
_entity.pdbx_description
1 polymer ?
#
loop_
_entity_poly.entity_id
_entity_poly.type
_entity_poly.pdbx_seq_one_letter_code
_entity_poly.pdbx_strand_id
1 'polypeptide(L)'
;MRKLGKQARILLVFYRGHSLHRFEAEHIGDHCLHSTISALFNGYGLVFDRERVKVPNRFGTQTTVTQYRLAGSSREKAARLLERWRVPV
;
A
#
# COMPACT_ATOMS: atom_id res chain seq x y z
N MET A 1 -6.24 2.29 22.84
CA MET A 1 -5.81 2.72 21.50
C MET A 1 -6.51 1.84 20.46
N ARG A 2 -7.32 2.38 19.54
CA ARG A 2 -8.01 1.57 18.52
C ARG A 2 -6.97 1.04 17.53
N LYS A 3 -6.86 -0.28 17.37
CA LYS A 3 -5.93 -0.87 16.39
C LYS A 3 -6.39 -0.53 14.98
N LEU A 4 -5.47 -0.04 14.15
CA LEU A 4 -5.71 0.21 12.73
C LEU A 4 -5.84 -1.13 11.98
N GLY A 5 -6.85 -1.23 11.10
CA GLY A 5 -6.97 -2.36 10.18
C GLY A 5 -5.81 -2.41 9.18
N LYS A 6 -5.59 -3.56 8.53
CA LYS A 6 -4.50 -3.74 7.53
C LYS A 6 -4.58 -2.72 6.39
N GLN A 7 -5.78 -2.48 5.84
CA GLN A 7 -5.99 -1.53 4.75
C GLN A 7 -5.67 -0.09 5.18
N ALA A 8 -6.07 0.30 6.39
CA ALA A 8 -5.78 1.62 6.95
C ALA A 8 -4.28 1.86 7.13
N ARG A 9 -3.54 0.86 7.65
CA ARG A 9 -2.08 0.95 7.81
C ARG A 9 -1.37 1.08 6.47
N ILE A 10 -1.71 0.24 5.50
CA ILE A 10 -1.12 0.27 4.16
C ILE A 10 -1.44 1.58 3.44
N LEU A 11 -2.70 2.04 3.51
CA LEU A 11 -3.09 3.32 2.90
C LEU A 11 -2.37 4.51 3.52
N LEU A 12 -2.18 4.53 4.85
CA LEU A 12 -1.43 5.61 5.51
C LEU A 12 0.02 5.69 5.03
N VAL A 13 0.68 4.53 4.87
CA VAL A 13 2.06 4.47 4.36
C VAL A 13 2.13 5.05 2.96
N PHE A 14 1.21 4.65 2.07
CA PHE A 14 1.15 5.22 0.72
C PHE A 14 0.79 6.71 0.71
N TYR A 15 -0.12 7.15 1.57
CA TYR A 15 -0.53 8.55 1.69
C TYR A 15 0.63 9.46 2.10
N ARG A 16 1.54 8.96 2.95
CA ARG A 16 2.78 9.65 3.36
C ARG A 16 3.85 9.69 2.26
N GLY A 17 3.56 9.15 1.08
CA GLY A 17 4.44 9.22 -0.09
C GLY A 17 5.38 8.03 -0.23
N HIS A 18 5.30 7.03 0.65
CA HIS A 18 6.08 5.81 0.50
C HIS A 18 5.51 4.93 -0.62
N SER A 19 6.38 4.19 -1.28
CA SER A 19 6.03 3.06 -2.14
C SER A 19 6.24 1.75 -1.39
N LEU A 20 5.53 0.70 -1.79
CA LEU A 20 5.69 -0.63 -1.19
C LEU A 20 5.64 -1.72 -2.27
N HIS A 21 6.52 -2.69 -2.17
CA HIS A 21 6.34 -4.02 -2.75
C HIS A 21 5.91 -5.05 -1.70
N ARG A 22 5.58 -6.27 -2.14
CA ARG A 22 5.02 -7.31 -1.25
C ARG A 22 5.88 -7.62 -0.02
N PHE A 23 7.20 -7.71 -0.18
CA PHE A 23 8.08 -8.02 0.95
C PHE A 23 8.17 -6.87 1.97
N GLU A 24 8.13 -5.60 1.57
CA GLU A 24 8.07 -4.47 2.52
C GLU A 24 6.73 -4.45 3.25
N ALA A 25 5.63 -4.68 2.54
CA ALA A 25 4.30 -4.73 3.13
C ALA A 25 4.13 -5.86 4.16
N GLU A 26 4.82 -6.99 3.96
CA GLU A 26 4.83 -8.10 4.90
C GLU A 26 5.39 -7.69 6.27
N HIS A 27 6.42 -6.84 6.33
CA HIS A 27 6.96 -6.30 7.59
C HIS A 27 5.97 -5.39 8.31
N ILE A 28 4.98 -4.85 7.59
CA ILE A 28 3.88 -4.03 8.14
C ILE A 28 2.68 -4.92 8.49
N GLY A 29 2.77 -6.24 8.29
CA GLY A 29 1.72 -7.22 8.58
C GLY A 29 0.66 -7.33 7.47
N ASP A 30 1.01 -7.02 6.22
CA ASP A 30 0.19 -7.31 5.05
C ASP A 30 0.88 -8.34 4.14
N HIS A 31 0.47 -9.60 4.25
CA HIS A 31 1.06 -10.71 3.48
C HIS A 31 0.59 -10.75 2.02
N CYS A 32 -0.49 -10.02 1.68
CA CYS A 32 -1.16 -10.10 0.38
C CYS A 32 -1.38 -8.70 -0.20
N LEU A 33 -0.29 -7.94 -0.40
CA LEU A 33 -0.35 -6.53 -0.83
C LEU A 33 -1.21 -6.35 -2.08
N HIS A 34 -1.09 -7.25 -3.07
CA HIS A 34 -1.87 -7.15 -4.30
C HIS A 34 -3.39 -7.21 -4.06
N SER A 35 -3.84 -8.07 -3.14
CA SER A 35 -5.24 -8.15 -2.74
C SER A 35 -5.69 -6.90 -1.98
N THR A 36 -4.82 -6.33 -1.14
CA THR A 36 -5.09 -5.05 -0.45
C THR A 36 -5.21 -3.89 -1.44
N ILE A 37 -4.32 -3.80 -2.45
CA ILE A 37 -4.43 -2.82 -3.55
C ILE A 37 -5.73 -3.01 -4.34
N SER A 38 -6.08 -4.26 -4.68
CA SER A 38 -7.33 -4.56 -5.38
C SER A 38 -8.56 -4.16 -4.57
N ALA A 39 -8.57 -4.41 -3.26
CA ALA A 39 -9.66 -3.99 -2.38
C ALA A 39 -9.76 -2.46 -2.27
N LEU A 40 -8.62 -1.75 -2.22
CA LEU A 40 -8.58 -0.29 -2.19
C LEU A 40 -9.07 0.33 -3.51
N PHE A 41 -8.73 -0.28 -4.64
CA PHE A 41 -9.20 0.13 -5.97
C PHE A 41 -10.69 -0.15 -6.16
N ASN A 42 -11.13 -1.40 -6.00
CA ASN A 42 -12.52 -1.78 -6.27
C ASN A 42 -13.50 -1.22 -5.24
N GLY A 43 -13.11 -1.18 -3.96
CA GLY A 43 -13.98 -0.73 -2.87
C GLY A 43 -14.04 0.78 -2.69
N TYR A 44 -12.97 1.50 -3.05
CA TYR A 44 -12.86 2.93 -2.77
C TYR A 44 -12.41 3.77 -3.97
N GLY A 45 -12.16 3.15 -5.12
CA GLY A 45 -11.72 3.85 -6.33
C GLY A 45 -10.36 4.52 -6.20
N LEU A 46 -9.46 3.98 -5.37
CA LEU A 46 -8.09 4.48 -5.23
C LEU A 46 -7.19 3.89 -6.32
N VAL A 47 -6.51 4.76 -7.06
CA VAL A 47 -5.59 4.40 -8.14
C VAL A 47 -4.16 4.35 -7.60
N PHE A 48 -3.43 3.34 -8.06
CA PHE A 48 -2.03 3.12 -7.70
C PHE A 48 -1.19 2.95 -8.95
N ASP A 49 -0.07 3.66 -9.00
CA ASP A 49 0.97 3.43 -9.99
C ASP A 49 1.65 2.09 -9.72
N ARG A 50 2.11 1.43 -10.78
CA ARG A 50 2.72 0.09 -10.71
C ARG A 50 4.02 0.09 -11.50
N GLU A 51 5.10 -0.32 -10.85
CA GLU A 51 6.41 -0.46 -11.48
C GLU A 51 6.96 -1.86 -11.22
N ARG A 52 7.62 -2.46 -12.21
CA ARG A 52 8.35 -3.72 -12.01
C ARG A 52 9.77 -3.41 -11.57
N VAL A 53 10.12 -3.81 -10.35
CA VAL A 53 11.45 -3.60 -9.78
C VAL A 53 12.12 -4.93 -9.44
N LYS A 54 13.45 -5.00 -9.52
CA LYS A 54 14.23 -6.17 -9.09
C LYS A 54 14.69 -5.95 -7.65
N VAL A 55 14.44 -6.93 -6.79
CA VAL A 55 14.84 -6.89 -5.37
C VAL A 55 15.63 -8.14 -5.00
N PRO A 56 16.58 -8.06 -4.05
CA PRO A 56 17.27 -9.24 -3.55
C PRO A 56 16.29 -10.26 -2.96
N ASN A 57 16.59 -11.55 -3.15
CA ASN A 57 15.90 -12.65 -2.49
C ASN A 57 16.83 -13.37 -1.51
N ARG A 58 16.27 -14.23 -0.68
CA ARG A 58 17.01 -14.99 0.35
C ARG A 58 18.03 -16.01 -0.18
N PHE A 59 18.05 -16.24 -1.50
CA PHE A 59 18.92 -17.22 -2.15
C PHE A 59 20.09 -16.56 -2.87
N GLY A 60 20.41 -15.30 -2.53
CA GLY A 60 21.52 -14.56 -3.14
C GLY A 60 21.28 -14.13 -4.59
N THR A 61 20.05 -14.23 -5.09
CA THR A 61 19.67 -13.81 -6.44
C THR A 61 18.66 -12.66 -6.39
N GLN A 62 18.25 -12.14 -7.55
CA GLN A 62 17.21 -11.13 -7.63
C GLN A 62 15.87 -11.74 -8.04
N THR A 63 14.78 -11.18 -7.55
CA THR A 63 13.43 -11.47 -8.02
C THR A 63 12.73 -10.20 -8.46
N THR A 64 11.84 -10.30 -9.44
CA THR A 64 11.07 -9.15 -9.92
C THR A 64 9.76 -9.06 -9.14
N VAL A 65 9.47 -7.89 -8.58
CA VAL A 65 8.23 -7.61 -7.86
C VAL A 65 7.56 -6.37 -8.43
N THR A 66 6.27 -6.22 -8.15
CA THR A 66 5.57 -4.95 -8.41
C THR A 66 5.70 -4.05 -7.19
N GLN A 67 6.26 -2.86 -7.41
CA GLN A 67 6.22 -1.75 -6.47
C GLN A 67 4.99 -0.89 -6.77
N TYR A 68 4.24 -0.58 -5.71
CA TYR A 68 3.03 0.25 -5.78
C TYR A 68 3.30 1.61 -5.16
N ARG A 69 2.62 2.64 -5.66
CA ARG A 69 2.60 3.99 -5.10
C ARG A 69 1.21 4.57 -5.29
N LEU A 70 0.72 5.36 -4.33
CA LEU A 70 -0.56 6.06 -4.50
C LEU A 70 -0.43 7.06 -5.65
N ALA A 71 -1.31 6.97 -6.64
CA ALA A 71 -1.33 7.93 -7.73
C ALA A 71 -1.73 9.32 -7.19
N GLY A 72 -1.14 10.39 -7.75
CA GLY A 72 -1.44 11.76 -7.32
C GLY A 72 -2.94 12.09 -7.38
N SER A 73 -3.64 11.57 -8.40
CA SER A 73 -5.09 11.69 -8.59
C SER A 73 -5.93 11.10 -7.45
N SER A 74 -5.35 10.22 -6.64
CA SER A 74 -6.02 9.56 -5.52
C SER A 74 -5.66 10.14 -4.15
N ARG A 75 -4.79 11.16 -4.09
CA ARG A 75 -4.30 11.71 -2.81
C ARG A 75 -5.42 12.28 -1.95
N GLU A 76 -6.30 13.10 -2.52
CA GLU A 76 -7.44 13.67 -1.78
C GLU A 76 -8.43 12.60 -1.33
N LYS A 77 -8.69 11.59 -2.18
CA LYS A 77 -9.61 10.50 -1.85
C LYS A 77 -9.05 9.64 -0.71
N ALA A 78 -7.74 9.39 -0.72
CA ALA A 78 -7.06 8.70 0.36
C ALA A 78 -7.14 9.48 1.67
N ALA A 79 -6.95 10.80 1.66
CA ALA A 79 -7.09 11.66 2.84
C ALA A 79 -8.49 11.54 3.46
N ARG A 80 -9.55 11.70 2.65
CA ARG A 80 -10.95 11.56 3.09
C ARG A 80 -11.24 10.17 3.67
N LEU A 81 -10.65 9.12 3.09
CA LEU A 81 -10.85 7.75 3.56
C LEU A 81 -10.13 7.50 4.90
N LEU A 82 -8.91 8.01 5.07
CA LEU A 82 -8.16 7.93 6.32
C LEU A 82 -8.88 8.70 7.44
N GLU A 83 -9.41 9.89 7.14
CA GLU A 83 -10.26 10.65 8.07
C GLU A 83 -11.53 9.88 8.47
N ARG A 84 -12.25 9.31 7.50
CA ARG A 84 -13.42 8.45 7.74
C ARG A 84 -13.09 7.27 8.66
N TRP A 85 -11.90 6.70 8.52
CA TRP A 85 -11.40 5.62 9.37
C TRP A 85 -10.81 6.10 10.70
N ARG A 86 -10.81 7.42 10.95
CA ARG A 86 -10.24 8.07 12.13
C ARG A 86 -8.75 7.76 12.30
N VAL A 87 -8.03 7.74 11.19
CA VAL A 87 -6.58 7.57 11.15
C VAL A 87 -5.94 8.95 11.12
N PRO A 88 -5.03 9.29 12.07
CA PRO A 88 -4.28 10.53 12.00
C PRO A 88 -3.30 10.46 10.83
N VAL A 89 -3.38 11.45 9.94
CA VAL A 89 -2.54 11.56 8.75
C VAL A 89 -1.24 12.29 9.04
#